data_AF-A0A2V8XIR8-F1
#
_entry.id   AF-A0A2V8XIR8-F1
#
_cell.length_a   1.000
_cell.length_b   1.000
_cell.length_c   1.000
_cell.angle_alpha   90.00
_cell.angle_beta   90.00
_cell.angle_gamma   90.00
#
_symmetry.space_group_name_H-M   'P 1'
#
loop_
_entity.id
_entity.type
_entity.pdbx_description
1 polymer ?
#
loop_
_entity_poly.entity_id
_entity_poly.type
_entity_poly.pdbx_seq_one_letter_code
_entity_poly.pdbx_strand_id
1 'polypeptide(L)'
;MDEQWLGDSYDLVKRFWKKSLEPVAPLYAHPRFVPSTIRTHYTAVTTIPILDTRPHGRVGVLIDPDTGIPLPDSTATRATTKYASLLFIIELNKELHPEYIICFDQSFHRKHELSKEERREKKMTFLRERGIHSFYYVSHAPFLFAAQTTHILVSVLGCLISQGIPKSRFQSLDI
;
A
#
# COMPACT_ATOMS: atom_id res chain seq x y z
N MET A 1 -7.92 10.23 -7.99
CA MET A 1 -8.42 9.06 -8.73
C MET A 1 -9.62 9.54 -9.51
N ASP A 2 -9.76 9.11 -10.75
CA ASP A 2 -10.88 9.50 -11.62
C ASP A 2 -11.71 8.25 -11.94
N GLU A 3 -13.03 8.42 -12.04
CA GLU A 3 -13.98 7.35 -12.30
C GLU A 3 -13.70 6.63 -13.62
N GLN A 4 -13.24 7.35 -14.64
CA GLN A 4 -12.91 6.78 -15.95
C GLN A 4 -11.80 5.72 -15.93
N TRP A 5 -11.02 5.65 -14.85
CA TRP A 5 -9.94 4.67 -14.68
C TRP A 5 -10.35 3.47 -13.82
N LEU A 6 -11.55 3.48 -13.22
CA LEU A 6 -12.03 2.36 -12.42
C LEU A 6 -12.26 1.12 -13.29
N GLY A 7 -11.90 -0.05 -12.77
CA GLY A 7 -12.00 -1.32 -13.47
C GLY A 7 -10.78 -1.67 -14.31
N ASP A 8 -9.69 -0.90 -14.18
CA ASP A 8 -8.42 -1.26 -14.79
C ASP A 8 -7.79 -2.51 -14.15
N SER A 9 -6.64 -2.92 -14.71
CA SER A 9 -5.93 -4.09 -14.20
C SER A 9 -5.48 -3.93 -12.73
N TYR A 10 -5.28 -2.71 -12.23
CA TYR A 10 -4.80 -2.48 -10.87
C TYR A 10 -5.90 -2.68 -9.85
N ASP A 11 -7.15 -2.36 -10.18
CA ASP A 11 -8.29 -2.62 -9.32
C ASP A 11 -8.56 -4.12 -9.11
N LEU A 12 -8.27 -4.95 -10.13
CA LEU A 12 -8.30 -6.41 -9.98
C LEU A 12 -7.23 -6.90 -9.01
N VAL A 13 -6.03 -6.30 -9.03
CA VAL A 13 -4.98 -6.61 -8.07
C VAL A 13 -5.40 -6.20 -6.65
N LYS A 14 -6.02 -5.01 -6.47
CA LYS A 14 -6.55 -4.57 -5.17
C LYS A 14 -7.60 -5.53 -4.63
N ARG A 15 -8.53 -5.98 -5.48
CA ARG A 15 -9.52 -7.00 -5.13
C ARG A 15 -8.88 -8.32 -4.71
N PHE A 16 -7.83 -8.72 -5.41
CA PHE A 16 -7.04 -9.90 -5.03
C PHE A 16 -6.35 -9.72 -3.67
N TRP A 17 -5.77 -8.55 -3.37
CA TRP A 17 -5.20 -8.26 -2.04
C TRP A 17 -6.24 -8.37 -0.94
N LYS A 18 -7.42 -7.77 -1.14
CA LYS A 18 -8.54 -7.85 -0.20
C LYS A 18 -8.91 -9.29 0.13
N LYS A 19 -9.07 -10.14 -0.88
CA LYS A 19 -9.43 -11.55 -0.70
C LYS A 19 -8.32 -12.35 -0.04
N SER A 20 -7.08 -12.15 -0.50
CA SER A 20 -5.93 -12.97 -0.08
C SER A 20 -5.51 -12.72 1.38
N LEU A 21 -5.79 -11.51 1.90
CA LEU A 21 -5.34 -11.07 3.22
C LEU A 21 -6.46 -11.05 4.26
N GLU A 22 -7.67 -11.45 3.90
CA GLU A 22 -8.81 -11.60 4.81
C GLU A 22 -8.49 -12.44 6.07
N PRO A 23 -7.69 -13.53 6.02
CA PRO A 23 -7.28 -14.27 7.21
C PRO A 23 -6.39 -13.46 8.19
N VAL A 24 -5.68 -12.45 7.71
CA VAL A 24 -4.81 -11.58 8.54
C VAL A 24 -5.65 -10.47 9.16
N ALA A 25 -6.31 -9.68 8.32
CA ALA A 25 -7.26 -8.65 8.70
C ALA A 25 -8.13 -8.23 7.50
N PRO A 26 -9.38 -7.81 7.71
CA PRO A 26 -10.17 -7.18 6.66
C PRO A 26 -9.51 -5.88 6.15
N LEU A 27 -9.45 -5.72 4.83
CA LEU A 27 -8.84 -4.57 4.17
C LEU A 27 -9.85 -3.45 3.92
N TYR A 28 -9.49 -2.22 4.28
CA TYR A 28 -10.27 -1.00 4.02
C TYR A 28 -9.44 0.03 3.27
N ALA A 29 -10.05 0.80 2.38
CA ALA A 29 -9.40 1.88 1.66
C ALA A 29 -9.46 3.19 2.47
N HIS A 30 -8.32 3.88 2.56
CA HIS A 30 -8.23 5.12 3.31
C HIS A 30 -8.97 6.26 2.58
N PRO A 31 -9.92 6.96 3.23
CA PRO A 31 -10.85 7.90 2.59
C PRO A 31 -10.17 9.08 1.90
N ARG A 32 -8.96 9.46 2.30
CA ARG A 32 -8.17 10.54 1.68
C ARG A 32 -7.84 10.29 0.21
N PHE A 33 -7.69 9.03 -0.19
CA PHE A 33 -7.21 8.68 -1.54
C PHE A 33 -8.33 8.22 -2.47
N VAL A 34 -9.55 8.08 -1.95
CA VAL A 34 -10.75 7.74 -2.73
C VAL A 34 -11.75 8.91 -2.62
N PRO A 35 -11.85 9.76 -3.66
CA PRO A 35 -12.80 10.88 -3.68
C PRO A 35 -14.22 10.43 -3.37
N SER A 36 -14.95 11.21 -2.57
CA SER A 36 -16.30 10.87 -2.11
C SER A 36 -17.26 10.54 -3.25
N THR A 37 -17.13 11.23 -4.38
CA THR A 37 -17.94 11.06 -5.59
C THR A 37 -17.83 9.68 -6.22
N ILE A 38 -16.73 8.96 -6.02
CA ILE A 38 -16.47 7.66 -6.67
C ILE A 38 -16.48 6.47 -5.71
N ARG A 39 -16.66 6.69 -4.41
CA ARG A 39 -16.53 5.62 -3.38
C ARG A 39 -17.42 4.42 -3.62
N THR A 40 -18.66 4.64 -4.07
CA THR A 40 -19.60 3.56 -4.38
C THR A 40 -19.09 2.70 -5.53
N HIS A 41 -18.67 3.30 -6.64
CA HIS A 41 -18.11 2.57 -7.79
C HIS A 41 -16.77 1.90 -7.45
N TYR A 42 -15.90 2.60 -6.72
CA TYR A 42 -14.64 2.05 -6.22
C TYR A 42 -14.86 0.78 -5.39
N THR A 43 -15.80 0.84 -4.44
CA THR A 43 -16.14 -0.30 -3.57
C THR A 43 -16.76 -1.43 -4.39
N ALA A 44 -17.62 -1.13 -5.36
CA ALA A 44 -18.23 -2.15 -6.22
C ALA A 44 -17.19 -2.91 -7.06
N VAL A 45 -16.19 -2.21 -7.61
CA VAL A 45 -15.15 -2.80 -8.45
C VAL A 45 -14.12 -3.57 -7.60
N THR A 46 -13.54 -2.90 -6.59
CA THR A 46 -12.44 -3.45 -5.79
C THR A 46 -12.92 -4.40 -4.69
N THR A 47 -14.19 -4.31 -4.30
CA THR A 47 -14.78 -4.95 -3.11
C THR A 47 -14.17 -4.47 -1.79
N ILE A 48 -13.42 -3.38 -1.80
CA ILE A 48 -12.76 -2.80 -0.62
C ILE A 48 -13.64 -1.68 -0.06
N PRO A 49 -14.18 -1.83 1.17
CA PRO A 49 -14.94 -0.77 1.82
C PRO A 49 -14.06 0.43 2.18
N ILE A 50 -14.67 1.62 2.25
CA ILE A 50 -13.99 2.85 2.67
C ILE A 50 -13.92 2.90 4.21
N LEU A 51 -12.77 3.29 4.74
CA LEU A 51 -12.55 3.45 6.19
C LEU A 51 -13.11 4.80 6.69
N ASP A 52 -14.44 4.96 6.69
CA ASP A 52 -15.09 6.17 7.22
C ASP A 52 -15.13 6.19 8.75
N THR A 53 -15.28 5.02 9.36
CA THR A 53 -15.22 4.84 10.82
C THR A 53 -14.38 3.60 11.10
N ARG A 54 -13.50 3.66 12.12
CA ARG A 54 -12.64 2.53 12.46
C ARG A 54 -13.52 1.38 12.98
N PRO A 55 -13.57 0.22 12.30
CA PRO A 55 -14.35 -0.92 12.75
C PRO A 55 -13.71 -1.55 14.00
N HIS A 56 -14.48 -2.35 14.71
CA HIS A 56 -13.95 -3.14 15.82
C HIS A 56 -13.05 -4.26 15.32
N GLY A 57 -11.97 -4.54 16.05
CA GLY A 57 -11.04 -5.63 15.77
C GLY A 57 -9.88 -5.25 14.87
N ARG A 58 -9.34 -6.25 14.16
CA ARG A 58 -8.16 -6.13 13.30
C ARG A 58 -8.52 -5.45 11.99
N VAL A 59 -7.63 -4.59 11.49
CA VAL A 59 -7.83 -3.87 10.22
C VAL A 59 -6.56 -3.83 9.41
N GLY A 60 -6.67 -4.05 8.11
CA GLY A 60 -5.68 -3.67 7.11
C GLY A 60 -6.10 -2.38 6.42
N VAL A 61 -5.15 -1.54 6.02
CA VAL A 61 -5.44 -0.26 5.35
C VAL A 61 -4.77 -0.20 3.98
N LEU A 62 -5.56 0.07 2.95
CA LEU A 62 -5.09 0.39 1.60
C LEU A 62 -4.99 1.91 1.43
N ILE A 63 -3.82 2.37 1.02
CA ILE A 63 -3.54 3.72 0.57
C ILE A 63 -3.38 3.68 -0.96
N ASP A 64 -4.27 4.36 -1.66
CA ASP A 64 -4.40 4.23 -3.13
C ASP A 64 -4.20 5.57 -3.86
N PRO A 65 -3.01 6.19 -3.73
CA PRO A 65 -2.73 7.49 -4.33
C PRO A 65 -2.65 7.41 -5.86
N ASP A 66 -2.94 8.51 -6.56
CA ASP A 66 -2.93 8.50 -8.04
C ASP A 66 -1.56 8.21 -8.65
N THR A 67 -0.48 8.53 -7.94
CA THR A 67 0.89 8.37 -8.44
C THR A 67 1.69 7.42 -7.59
N GLY A 68 1.69 7.56 -6.27
CA GLY A 68 2.43 6.65 -5.41
C GLY A 68 3.13 7.32 -4.24
N ILE A 69 4.29 6.79 -3.89
CA ILE A 69 5.05 7.18 -2.70
C ILE A 69 6.26 8.00 -3.17
N PRO A 70 6.41 9.28 -2.77
CA PRO A 70 7.61 10.05 -3.07
C PRO A 70 8.87 9.43 -2.44
N LEU A 71 10.05 9.84 -2.91
CA LEU A 71 11.29 9.51 -2.19
C LEU A 71 11.36 10.30 -0.86
N PRO A 72 12.08 9.78 0.16
CA PRO A 72 12.24 10.45 1.45
C PRO A 72 12.66 11.93 1.37
N ASP A 73 13.60 12.24 0.47
CA ASP A 73 14.18 13.58 0.32
C ASP A 73 13.38 14.50 -0.60
N SER A 74 12.21 14.05 -1.08
CA SER A 74 11.37 14.88 -1.94
C SER A 74 10.68 15.98 -1.12
N THR A 75 10.48 17.14 -1.73
CA THR A 75 9.75 18.26 -1.12
C THR A 75 8.26 17.97 -0.86
N ALA A 76 7.76 16.81 -1.33
CA ALA A 76 6.42 16.31 -1.05
C ALA A 76 6.33 15.72 0.37
N THR A 77 6.43 16.60 1.37
CA THR A 77 6.31 16.22 2.80
C THR A 77 4.86 15.94 3.20
N ARG A 78 3.89 16.63 2.58
CA ARG A 78 2.45 16.47 2.84
C ARG A 78 1.80 15.47 1.89
N ALA A 79 1.01 14.55 2.43
CA ALA A 79 0.19 13.66 1.61
C ALA A 79 -0.92 14.44 0.88
N THR A 80 -1.12 14.08 -0.38
CA THR A 80 -2.18 14.59 -1.27
C THR A 80 -2.93 13.39 -1.85
N THR A 81 -4.03 13.59 -2.57
CA THR A 81 -4.69 12.52 -3.31
C THR A 81 -3.74 11.82 -4.30
N LYS A 82 -2.73 12.53 -4.81
CA LYS A 82 -1.76 12.00 -5.76
C LYS A 82 -0.59 11.27 -5.13
N TYR A 83 -0.22 11.63 -3.91
CA TYR A 83 0.99 11.15 -3.25
C TYR A 83 0.75 10.81 -1.79
N ALA A 84 1.13 9.59 -1.40
CA ALA A 84 1.21 9.21 0.00
C ALA A 84 2.66 9.31 0.47
N SER A 85 2.98 10.33 1.27
CA SER A 85 4.35 10.46 1.81
C SER A 85 4.64 9.32 2.81
N LEU A 86 5.92 8.98 2.97
CA LEU A 86 6.33 7.98 3.96
C LEU A 86 5.96 8.42 5.38
N LEU A 87 6.06 9.73 5.67
CA LEU A 87 5.60 10.30 6.93
C LEU A 87 4.11 10.06 7.18
N PHE A 88 3.27 10.20 6.14
CA PHE A 88 1.85 9.88 6.25
C PHE A 88 1.60 8.41 6.60
N ILE A 89 2.35 7.47 6.00
CA ILE A 89 2.26 6.04 6.35
C ILE A 89 2.60 5.81 7.84
N ILE A 90 3.62 6.50 8.35
CA ILE A 90 4.04 6.40 9.76
C ILE A 90 2.98 6.99 10.70
N GLU A 91 2.46 8.18 10.39
CA GLU A 91 1.39 8.83 11.15
C GLU A 91 0.14 7.96 11.18
N LEU A 92 -0.29 7.46 10.02
CA LEU A 92 -1.41 6.54 9.90
C LEU A 92 -1.23 5.28 10.75
N ASN A 93 -0.05 4.68 10.73
CA ASN A 93 0.27 3.50 11.53
C ASN A 93 0.16 3.79 13.03
N LYS A 94 0.62 4.96 13.49
CA LYS A 94 0.51 5.41 14.89
C LYS A 94 -0.92 5.74 15.30
N GLU A 95 -1.73 6.28 14.41
CA GLU A 95 -3.10 6.70 14.75
C GLU A 95 -4.05 5.50 14.74
N LEU A 96 -4.02 4.69 13.68
CA LEU A 96 -5.00 3.62 13.47
C LEU A 96 -4.57 2.26 14.02
N HIS A 97 -3.28 2.07 14.27
CA HIS A 97 -2.69 0.79 14.65
C HIS A 97 -3.23 -0.38 13.79
N PRO A 98 -3.11 -0.30 12.45
CA PRO A 98 -3.55 -1.39 11.59
C PRO A 98 -2.60 -2.59 11.71
N GLU A 99 -3.10 -3.79 11.40
CA GLU A 99 -2.25 -4.99 11.29
C GLU A 99 -1.22 -4.80 10.16
N TYR A 100 -1.68 -4.27 9.03
CA TYR A 100 -0.83 -3.97 7.88
C TYR A 100 -1.36 -2.79 7.06
N ILE A 101 -0.46 -2.16 6.33
CA ILE A 101 -0.73 -1.10 5.36
C ILE A 101 -0.27 -1.59 3.99
N ILE A 102 -1.09 -1.38 2.97
CA ILE A 102 -0.75 -1.57 1.56
C ILE A 102 -0.78 -0.18 0.93
N CYS A 103 0.25 0.19 0.17
CA CYS A 103 0.27 1.44 -0.55
C CYS A 103 0.63 1.19 -2.02
N PHE A 104 -0.24 1.64 -2.93
CA PHE A 104 0.09 1.66 -4.36
C PHE A 104 1.24 2.62 -4.64
N ASP A 105 2.16 2.24 -5.53
CA ASP A 105 3.35 3.03 -5.82
C ASP A 105 3.82 2.94 -7.27
N GLN A 106 3.32 3.85 -8.10
CA GLN A 106 3.79 4.07 -9.47
C GLN A 106 4.66 5.32 -9.60
N SER A 107 5.29 5.76 -8.51
CA SER A 107 6.20 6.90 -8.58
C SER A 107 7.35 6.55 -9.53
N PHE A 108 7.26 6.97 -10.78
CA PHE A 108 8.31 6.83 -11.79
C PHE A 108 8.71 8.22 -12.22
N HIS A 109 9.80 8.72 -11.64
CA HIS A 109 10.41 9.93 -12.15
C HIS A 109 11.35 9.56 -13.29
N ARG A 110 11.03 9.98 -14.51
CA ARG A 110 11.79 9.75 -15.75
C ARG A 110 13.21 10.35 -15.76
N LYS A 111 13.65 10.99 -14.67
CA LYS A 111 14.92 11.74 -14.57
C LYS A 111 15.70 11.48 -13.27
N HIS A 112 15.54 10.31 -12.64
CA HIS A 112 16.37 9.96 -11.48
C HIS A 112 17.52 9.04 -11.89
N GLU A 113 18.69 9.29 -11.31
CA GLU A 113 19.89 8.46 -11.43
C GLU A 113 19.71 7.07 -10.81
N LEU A 114 18.73 6.93 -9.90
CA LEU A 114 18.44 5.69 -9.19
C LEU A 114 17.54 4.75 -10.00
N SER A 115 17.91 3.47 -10.01
CA SER A 115 17.10 2.38 -10.50
C SER A 115 15.78 2.23 -9.74
N LYS A 116 14.82 1.49 -10.31
CA LYS A 116 13.54 1.21 -9.64
C LYS A 116 13.74 0.45 -8.32
N GLU A 117 14.76 -0.39 -8.25
CA GLU A 117 15.10 -1.19 -7.08
C GLU A 117 15.64 -0.31 -5.95
N GLU A 118 16.67 0.49 -6.21
CA GLU A 118 17.26 1.41 -5.23
C GLU A 118 16.22 2.40 -4.67
N ARG A 119 15.27 2.83 -5.50
CA ARG A 119 14.18 3.72 -5.06
C ARG A 119 13.24 3.03 -4.07
N ARG A 120 12.95 1.74 -4.25
CA ARG A 120 12.15 0.95 -3.30
C ARG A 120 12.95 0.71 -2.02
N GLU A 121 14.24 0.39 -2.13
CA GLU A 121 15.11 0.21 -0.97
C GLU A 121 15.18 1.46 -0.11
N LYS A 122 15.37 2.65 -0.70
CA LYS A 122 15.37 3.91 0.06
C LYS A 122 14.08 4.11 0.86
N LYS A 123 12.93 3.76 0.29
CA LYS A 123 11.63 3.87 0.98
C LYS A 123 11.51 2.85 2.11
N MET A 124 11.90 1.60 1.86
CA MET A 124 11.87 0.54 2.88
C MET A 124 12.85 0.85 4.02
N THR A 125 14.05 1.34 3.72
CA THR A 125 15.05 1.73 4.72
C THR A 125 14.53 2.87 5.59
N PHE A 126 13.93 3.90 4.99
CA PHE A 126 13.34 5.01 5.74
C PHE A 126 12.24 4.57 6.72
N LEU A 127 11.41 3.60 6.32
CA LEU A 127 10.38 3.01 7.18
C LEU A 127 11.00 2.16 8.30
N ARG A 128 12.00 1.35 7.96
CA ARG A 128 12.71 0.47 8.91
C ARG A 128 13.40 1.27 10.01
N GLU A 129 14.06 2.37 9.67
CA GLU A 129 14.67 3.30 10.63
C GLU A 129 13.66 3.88 11.63
N ARG A 130 12.37 3.82 11.31
CA ARG A 130 11.26 4.29 12.14
C ARG A 130 10.43 3.14 12.72
N GLY A 131 10.97 1.92 12.71
CA GLY A 131 10.36 0.74 13.30
C GLY A 131 9.21 0.15 12.50
N ILE A 132 9.05 0.50 11.22
CA ILE A 132 8.05 -0.08 10.33
C ILE A 132 8.74 -1.02 9.35
N HIS A 133 8.38 -2.29 9.39
CA HIS A 133 8.90 -3.29 8.47
C HIS A 133 8.13 -3.23 7.17
N SER A 134 8.80 -3.50 6.05
CA SER A 134 8.14 -3.48 4.74
C SER A 134 8.78 -4.39 3.68
N PHE A 135 7.99 -4.75 2.69
CA PHE A 135 8.43 -5.32 1.42
C PHE A 135 7.64 -4.69 0.26
N TYR A 136 8.15 -4.84 -0.95
CA TYR A 136 7.47 -4.48 -2.17
C TYR A 136 7.01 -5.70 -2.95
N TYR A 137 5.78 -5.66 -3.46
CA TYR A 137 5.39 -6.44 -4.62
C TYR A 137 5.85 -5.74 -5.91
N VAL A 138 6.74 -6.38 -6.65
CA VAL A 138 7.42 -5.85 -7.83
C VAL A 138 6.72 -6.34 -9.09
N SER A 139 5.95 -5.44 -9.71
CA SER A 139 5.27 -5.67 -10.98
C SER A 139 5.16 -4.36 -11.78
N HIS A 140 4.36 -4.37 -12.86
CA HIS A 140 3.95 -3.13 -13.55
C HIS A 140 3.10 -2.21 -12.65
N ALA A 141 2.47 -2.77 -11.61
CA ALA A 141 1.71 -2.09 -10.58
C ALA A 141 2.35 -2.38 -9.20
N PRO A 142 3.36 -1.61 -8.77
CA PRO A 142 4.04 -1.90 -7.52
C PRO A 142 3.16 -1.55 -6.32
N PHE A 143 3.26 -2.36 -5.27
CA PHE A 143 2.64 -2.09 -3.98
C PHE A 143 3.68 -2.25 -2.88
N LEU A 144 3.76 -1.25 -2.00
CA LEU A 144 4.48 -1.35 -0.73
C LEU A 144 3.54 -2.02 0.30
N PHE A 145 4.02 -3.05 0.97
CA PHE A 145 3.39 -3.65 2.14
C PHE A 145 4.20 -3.25 3.36
N ALA A 146 3.53 -2.79 4.41
CA ALA A 146 4.16 -2.32 5.63
C ALA A 146 3.40 -2.81 6.87
N ALA A 147 4.12 -3.11 7.95
CA ALA A 147 3.53 -3.50 9.22
C ALA A 147 4.44 -3.10 10.39
N GLN A 148 3.85 -2.94 11.58
CA GLN A 148 4.58 -2.61 12.80
C GLN A 148 5.54 -3.72 13.25
N THR A 149 5.22 -4.99 12.92
CA THR A 149 6.02 -6.15 13.32
C THR A 149 6.35 -7.04 12.13
N THR A 150 7.51 -7.68 12.17
CA THR A 150 7.93 -8.67 11.16
C THR A 150 6.99 -9.86 11.09
N HIS A 151 6.44 -10.31 12.22
CA HIS A 151 5.52 -11.45 12.27
C HIS A 151 4.28 -11.25 11.39
N ILE A 152 3.63 -10.08 11.46
CA ILE A 152 2.47 -9.78 10.61
C ILE A 152 2.90 -9.69 9.15
N LEU A 153 4.05 -9.08 8.87
CA LEU A 153 4.53 -8.94 7.51
C LEU A 153 4.89 -10.29 6.85
N VAL A 154 5.48 -11.22 7.61
CA VAL A 154 5.70 -12.61 7.20
C VAL A 154 4.38 -13.33 6.97
N SER A 155 3.38 -13.11 7.81
CA SER A 155 2.03 -13.68 7.62
C SER A 155 1.38 -13.18 6.33
N VAL A 156 1.44 -11.87 6.06
CA VAL A 156 0.99 -11.27 4.81
C VAL A 156 1.72 -11.89 3.61
N LEU A 157 3.05 -11.95 3.64
CA LEU A 157 3.85 -12.54 2.57
C LEU A 157 3.50 -14.02 2.34
N GLY A 158 3.34 -14.79 3.42
CA GLY A 158 2.93 -16.20 3.39
C GLY A 158 1.56 -16.39 2.74
N CYS A 159 0.57 -15.55 3.08
CA CYS A 159 -0.72 -15.55 2.42
C CYS A 159 -0.57 -15.32 0.91
N LEU A 160 0.19 -14.30 0.48
CA LEU A 160 0.36 -14.01 -0.94
C LEU A 160 1.07 -15.11 -1.72
N ILE A 161 2.11 -15.72 -1.14
CA ILE A 161 2.82 -16.86 -1.74
C ILE A 161 1.90 -18.09 -1.82
N SER A 162 1.08 -18.35 -0.79
CA SER A 162 0.13 -19.48 -0.78
C SER A 162 -0.93 -19.37 -1.89
N GLN A 163 -1.22 -18.16 -2.36
CA GLN A 163 -2.10 -17.90 -3.50
C GLN A 163 -1.39 -18.06 -4.86
N GLY A 164 -0.12 -18.50 -4.86
CA GLY A 164 0.65 -18.81 -6.07
C GLY A 164 1.52 -17.67 -6.60
N ILE A 165 1.66 -16.55 -5.88
CA ILE A 165 2.58 -15.48 -6.31
C ILE A 165 4.03 -15.94 -6.10
N PRO A 166 4.88 -15.93 -7.14
CA PRO A 166 6.27 -16.33 -7.01
C PRO A 166 7.05 -15.44 -6.03
N LYS A 167 7.90 -16.03 -5.19
CA LYS A 167 8.74 -15.28 -4.23
C LYS A 167 9.59 -14.19 -4.91
N SER A 168 10.02 -14.43 -6.16
CA SER A 168 10.79 -13.47 -6.97
C SER A 168 10.03 -12.19 -7.33
N ARG A 169 8.70 -12.14 -7.11
CA ARG A 169 7.90 -10.91 -7.24
C ARG A 169 7.97 -10.04 -5.99
N PHE A 170 8.70 -10.42 -4.96
CA PHE A 170 8.83 -9.62 -3.75
C PHE A 170 10.27 -9.14 -3.54
N GLN A 171 10.41 -7.88 -3.16
CA GLN A 171 11.67 -7.31 -2.72
C GLN A 171 11.52 -6.91 -1.24
N SER A 172 12.38 -7.44 -0.38
CA SER A 172 12.45 -7.14 1.05
C SER A 172 13.88 -6.73 1.40
N LEU A 173 14.06 -6.04 2.54
CA LEU A 173 15.41 -5.81 3.08
C LEU A 173 15.89 -6.99 3.94
N ASP A 174 15.00 -7.59 4.74
CA ASP A 174 15.40 -8.55 5.80
C ASP A 174 14.33 -9.64 6.09
N ILE A 175 13.44 -9.94 5.13
CA ILE A 175 12.30 -10.88 5.31
C ILE A 175 12.40 -12.04 4.34
#